data_AF-A0A354DGU3-F1
#
_entry.id   AF-A0A354DGU3-F1
#
_cell.length_a   1.000
_cell.length_b   1.000
_cell.length_c   1.000
_cell.angle_alpha   90.00
_cell.angle_beta   90.00
_cell.angle_gamma   90.00
#
_symmetry.space_group_name_H-M   'P 1'
#
loop_
_entity.id
_entity.type
_entity.pdbx_description
1 polymer ?
#
loop_
_entity_poly.entity_id
_entity_poly.type
_entity_poly.pdbx_seq_one_letter_code
_entity_poly.pdbx_strand_id
1 'polypeptide(L)' 'MTMLLNLKYEIFPTEEQKYTLNRWLQHCRQTYNSALLDKQRKYRSSKQSYTREDMQRQLTIDKKKYYFLKDMPSQP' A
#
# COMPACT_ATOMS: atom_id res chain seq x y z
N MET A 1 -18.44 -24.81 15.00
CA MET A 1 -17.34 -24.72 15.98
C MET A 1 -16.02 -24.49 15.25
N THR A 2 -15.42 -23.31 15.39
CA THR A 2 -14.01 -23.08 15.03
C THR A 2 -13.15 -23.58 16.18
N MET A 3 -12.40 -24.66 15.97
CA MET A 3 -11.51 -25.22 16.97
C MET A 3 -10.31 -24.27 17.13
N LEU A 4 -10.17 -23.64 18.30
CA LEU A 4 -8.96 -22.88 18.65
C LEU A 4 -7.82 -23.88 18.85
N LEU A 5 -7.03 -24.07 17.81
CA LEU A 5 -5.77 -24.81 17.88
C LEU A 5 -4.81 -23.99 18.74
N ASN A 6 -4.53 -24.48 19.95
CA ASN A 6 -3.45 -23.99 20.78
C ASN A 6 -2.15 -24.35 20.05
N LEU A 7 -1.60 -23.42 19.26
CA LEU A 7 -0.35 -23.60 18.54
C LEU A 7 0.76 -23.74 19.59
N LYS A 8 1.09 -25.00 19.91
CA LYS A 8 2.15 -25.40 20.86
C LYS A 8 3.55 -24.91 20.43
N TYR A 9 3.68 -24.37 19.22
CA TYR A 9 4.92 -23.90 18.62
C TYR A 9 4.78 -22.45 18.17
N GLU A 10 5.78 -21.64 18.50
CA GLU A 10 5.89 -20.27 18.01
C GLU A 10 5.96 -20.28 16.47
N ILE A 11 5.04 -19.56 15.83
CA ILE A 11 5.06 -19.37 14.38
C ILE A 11 6.00 -18.20 14.09
N PHE A 12 7.11 -18.50 13.43
CA PHE A 12 8.00 -17.48 12.88
C PHE A 12 7.77 -17.34 11.37
N PRO A 13 7.86 -16.11 10.83
CA PRO A 13 7.79 -15.92 9.40
C PRO A 13 8.99 -16.57 8.71
N THR A 14 8.74 -17.24 7.58
CA THR A 14 9.81 -17.71 6.70
C THR A 14 10.56 -16.51 6.11
N GLU A 15 11.78 -16.73 5.60
CA GLU A 15 12.54 -15.66 4.94
C GLU A 15 11.79 -15.06 3.74
N GLU A 16 11.05 -15.89 3.00
CA GLU A 16 10.18 -15.42 1.89
C GLU A 16 9.04 -14.52 2.40
N GLN A 17 8.41 -14.87 3.53
CA GLN A 17 7.37 -14.05 4.14
C GLN A 17 7.93 -12.71 4.63
N LYS A 18 9.12 -12.71 5.26
CA LYS A 18 9.81 -11.47 5.68
C LYS A 18 10.15 -10.60 4.47
N TYR A 19 10.69 -11.18 3.41
CA TYR A 19 11.02 -10.47 2.18
C TYR A 19 9.77 -9.86 1.54
N THR A 20 8.70 -10.65 1.42
CA THR A 20 7.43 -10.22 0.84
C THR A 20 6.82 -9.06 1.63
N LEU A 21 6.80 -9.17 2.96
CA LEU A 21 6.31 -8.11 3.84
C LEU A 21 7.13 -6.82 3.68
N ASN A 22 8.46 -6.92 3.69
CA ASN A 22 9.34 -5.77 3.50
C ASN A 22 9.11 -5.09 2.15
N ARG A 23 8.96 -5.86 1.08
CA ARG A 23 8.65 -5.35 -0.25
C ARG A 23 7.31 -4.60 -0.27
N TRP A 24 6.26 -5.17 0.32
CA TRP A 24 4.97 -4.50 0.43
C TRP A 24 5.05 -3.19 1.22
N LEU A 25 5.75 -3.17 2.35
CA LEU A 25 5.95 -1.95 3.15
C LEU A 25 6.67 -0.85 2.36
N GLN A 26 7.68 -1.22 1.57
CA GLN A 26 8.38 -0.28 0.69
C GLN A 26 7.43 0.31 -0.36
N HIS A 27 6.61 -0.51 -1.01
CA HIS A 27 5.63 -0.04 -2.00
C HIS A 27 4.56 0.86 -1.37
N CYS A 28 4.05 0.51 -0.18
CA CYS A 28 3.18 1.38 0.62
C CYS A 28 3.81 2.75 0.83
N ARG A 29 5.06 2.80 1.31
CA ARG A 29 5.78 4.04 1.59
C ARG A 29 5.99 4.88 0.33
N GLN A 30 6.40 4.25 -0.78
CA GLN A 30 6.57 4.92 -2.07
C GLN A 30 5.26 5.54 -2.57
N THR A 31 4.17 4.77 -2.53
CA THR A 31 2.84 5.20 -2.97
C THR A 31 2.33 6.38 -2.12
N TYR A 32 2.47 6.29 -0.80
CA TYR A 32 2.10 7.36 0.11
C TYR A 32 2.88 8.66 -0.17
N ASN A 33 4.21 8.56 -0.30
CA ASN A 33 5.04 9.71 -0.60
C ASN A 33 4.70 10.34 -1.96
N SER A 34 4.39 9.53 -2.98
CA SER A 34 3.94 10.03 -4.28
C SER A 34 2.64 10.84 -4.14
N ALA A 35 1.65 10.32 -3.42
CA ALA A 35 0.39 11.01 -3.20
C ALA A 35 0.56 12.35 -2.46
N LEU A 36 1.48 12.42 -1.49
CA LEU A 36 1.83 13.67 -0.80
C LEU A 36 2.47 14.69 -1.75
N LEU A 37 3.38 14.24 -2.63
CA LEU A 37 3.99 15.10 -3.63
C LEU A 37 2.95 15.64 -4.62
N ASP A 38 2.02 14.80 -5.06
CA ASP A 38 0.94 15.22 -5.95
C ASP A 38 0.02 16.23 -5.28
N LYS A 39 -0.32 16.02 -4.00
CA LYS A 39 -1.06 17.00 -3.20
C LYS A 39 -0.34 18.35 -3.13
N GLN A 40 0.97 18.33 -2.87
CA GLN A 40 1.77 19.54 -2.79
C GLN A 40 1.85 20.25 -4.16
N ARG A 41 2.06 19.50 -5.24
CA ARG A 41 2.12 20.03 -6.62
C ARG A 41 0.80 20.66 -7.04
N LYS A 42 -0.33 19.97 -6.79
CA LYS A 42 -1.67 20.47 -7.11
C LYS A 42 -1.93 21.80 -6.41
N TYR A 43 -1.69 21.85 -5.09
CA TYR A 43 -1.89 23.08 -4.33
C TYR A 43 -0.96 24.22 -4.79
N ARG A 44 0.31 23.94 -5.09
CA ARG A 44 1.23 24.96 -5.62
C ARG A 44 0.78 25.52 -6.96
N SER A 45 0.27 24.66 -7.86
CA SER A 45 -0.12 25.04 -9.22
C SER A 45 -1.45 25.79 -9.31
N SER A 46 -2.48 25.34 -8.58
CA SER A 46 -3.85 25.85 -8.76
C SER A 46 -4.52 26.30 -7.46
N LYS A 47 -3.81 26.25 -6.31
CA LYS A 47 -4.36 26.50 -4.96
C LYS A 47 -5.55 25.61 -4.59
N GLN A 48 -5.78 24.53 -5.34
CA GLN A 48 -6.85 23.58 -5.08
C GLN A 48 -6.39 22.49 -4.12
N SER A 49 -7.33 22.03 -3.29
CA SER A 49 -7.17 20.82 -2.49
C SER A 49 -7.08 19.59 -3.39
N TYR A 50 -6.20 18.66 -3.03
CA TYR A 50 -6.16 17.32 -3.61
C TYR A 50 -6.77 16.36 -2.60
N THR A 51 -7.97 15.86 -2.89
CA THR A 51 -8.75 15.10 -1.92
C THR A 51 -8.31 13.65 -1.87
N ARG A 52 -8.85 12.89 -0.90
CA ARG A 52 -8.62 11.45 -0.80
C ARG A 52 -9.14 10.73 -2.05
N GLU A 53 -10.29 11.13 -2.57
CA GLU A 53 -10.90 10.55 -3.76
C GLU A 53 -10.02 10.75 -4.98
N ASP A 54 -9.38 11.92 -5.12
CA ASP A 54 -8.44 12.19 -6.21
C ASP A 54 -7.21 11.28 -6.11
N MET A 55 -6.64 11.14 -4.91
CA MET A 55 -5.53 10.20 -4.67
C MET A 55 -5.91 8.75 -4.99
N GLN A 56 -7.14 8.33 -4.68
CA GLN A 56 -7.63 6.99 -5.01
C GLN A 56 -7.80 6.77 -6.51
N ARG A 57 -8.29 7.78 -7.25
CA ARG A 57 -8.36 7.75 -8.71
C ARG A 57 -6.96 7.64 -9.32
N GLN A 58 -6.02 8.44 -8.84
CA GLN A 58 -4.63 8.39 -9.29
C GLN A 58 -4.00 7.01 -9.01
N LEU A 59 -4.19 6.46 -7.80
CA LEU A 59 -3.72 5.11 -7.47
C LEU A 59 -4.31 4.03 -8.39
N THR A 60 -5.58 4.17 -8.78
CA THR A 60 -6.22 3.24 -9.73
C THR A 60 -5.55 3.30 -11.10
N ILE A 61 -5.14 4.48 -11.54
CA ILE A 61 -4.38 4.67 -12.78
C ILE A 61 -2.96 4.09 -12.63
N ASP A 62 -2.29 4.39 -11.52
CA ASP A 62 -0.92 3.93 -11.24
C ASP A 62 -0.86 2.40 -11.20
N LYS A 63 -1.86 1.73 -10.62
CA LYS A 63 -1.97 0.27 -10.64
C LYS A 63 -2.11 -0.32 -12.04
N LYS A 64 -2.62 0.42 -13.03
CA LYS A 64 -2.65 -0.02 -14.43
C LYS A 64 -1.27 0.06 -15.08
N LYS A 65 -0.47 1.05 -14.68
CA LYS A 65 0.89 1.28 -15.20
C LYS A 65 1.95 0.41 -14.52
N TYR A 66 1.85 0.26 -13.20
CA TYR A 66 2.82 -0.43 -12.37
C TYR A 66 2.17 -1.67 -11.76
N TYR A 67 2.33 -2.82 -12.42
CA TYR A 67 1.68 -4.07 -12.04
C TYR A 67 2.03 -4.54 -10.62
N PHE A 68 3.26 -4.28 -10.14
CA PHE A 68 3.69 -4.66 -8.79
C PHE A 68 2.85 -4.02 -7.67
N LEU A 69 2.13 -2.92 -7.95
CA LEU A 69 1.20 -2.31 -6.98
C LEU A 69 -0.08 -3.13 -6.77
N LYS A 70 -0.32 -4.16 -7.60
CA LYS A 70 -1.42 -5.12 -7.44
C LYS A 70 -1.04 -6.32 -6.56
N ASP A 71 0.26 -6.56 -6.36
CA ASP A 71 0.77 -7.70 -5.59
C ASP A 71 0.56 -7.53 -4.07
N MET A 72 0.31 -6.30 -3.63
CA MET A 72 0.07 -5.98 -2.24
C MET A 72 -1.40 -6.18 -1.88
N PRO A 73 -1.70 -6.89 -0.77
CA PRO A 73 -3.08 -7.07 -0.33
C PRO A 73 -3.73 -5.73 0.03
N SER A 74 -5.01 -5.58 -0.29
CA SER A 74 -5.83 -4.50 0.27
C SER A 74 -6.10 -4.77 1.74
N GLN A 75 -6.06 -3.74 2.56
CA GLN A 75 -6.56 -3.85 3.94
C GLN A 75 -8.06 -4.20 3.88
N PRO A 76 -8.51 -5.25 4.59
CA PRO A 76 -9.93 -5.60 4.69
C PRO A 76 -10.75 -4.50 5.39
#